data_AF-A0A4S4AMR8-F1
#
_entry.id   AF-A0A4S4AMR8-F1
#
_cell.length_a   1.000
_cell.length_b   1.000
_cell.length_c   1.000
_cell.angle_alpha   90.00
_cell.angle_beta   90.00
_cell.angle_gamma   90.00
#
_symmetry.space_group_name_H-M   'P 1'
#
loop_
_entity.id
_entity.type
_entity.pdbx_description
1 polymer ?
#
loop_
_entity_poly.entity_id
_entity_poly.type
_entity_poly.pdbx_seq_one_letter_code
_entity_poly.pdbx_strand_id
1 'polypeptide(L)'
;MPLALSLAFPSGRARIPLRLRLGGAGRAQAVLRLVILPPAIALPHASATWALAVTLAGEDISGRITGPAAISAAEGAARLADVSYRPEPGPLDLLALVGRPVIIDAVLLGVPVRRFTGVVDAPSIDPDTGVVTLHCTDNLQAHIDDMDVAEIDALTAGAAWSDQVFDPALTGWERADARMSTLTASISLDAYGVPRVVPWAAGAATRTLTRAHYLDGSLRPTFAALTSMPPRVEIDIRYRYPRLKVRGVELAWEYGWGEIYAREHGLRHLPSDAVIDALTGSGWTVGDITFHRYPTGWQRLPGGGAYVLYDPALCRGFRGRAHRRYAQQVEEHYRVVVRNPFAPAAVQLAGPLSESFALQVDAEIDDWLSGPPPASNAAQLLSYLPLPAPTDRYTVPVPAGAGESWLDVTDRDEDGRDALATAAAVLVARAVRRIQESLRASEVEFDMPADPTIDLTSVLAIETGAVTALGRVRRWREVYDHDTGTAVTTVALAVAPVGYMPQEAFALDQAPPGNPEIRVSALSGACGNHVGSVAGAPELSAEQIGFFTNARSGPEFDPEAPSYPEHFTVELPEVDPAHTELLEAAVVEQEIYAGSPGGFLVLEVV
;
A
#
# COMPACT_ATOMS: atom_id res chain seq x y z
N MET A 1 28.87 -56.16 7.54
CA MET A 1 29.94 -55.16 7.66
C MET A 1 30.24 -54.60 6.27
N PRO A 2 29.99 -53.31 6.02
CA PRO A 2 30.46 -52.67 4.80
C PRO A 2 31.99 -52.57 4.86
N LEU A 3 32.65 -53.07 3.81
CA LEU A 3 34.10 -53.03 3.67
C LEU A 3 34.42 -51.82 2.79
N ALA A 4 34.80 -50.70 3.42
CA ALA A 4 35.19 -49.48 2.71
C ALA A 4 36.68 -49.54 2.33
N LEU A 5 36.99 -49.34 1.05
CA LEU A 5 38.34 -49.38 0.53
C LEU A 5 38.58 -48.07 -0.23
N SER A 6 39.41 -47.18 0.34
CA SER A 6 39.74 -45.89 -0.27
C SER A 6 41.10 -45.99 -0.97
N LEU A 7 41.15 -45.55 -2.23
CA LEU A 7 42.37 -45.54 -3.05
C LEU A 7 42.51 -44.16 -3.70
N ALA A 8 43.60 -43.46 -3.41
CA ALA A 8 43.96 -42.21 -4.06
C ALA A 8 44.90 -42.51 -5.25
N PHE A 9 44.45 -42.25 -6.48
CA PHE A 9 45.31 -42.32 -7.66
C PHE A 9 45.31 -40.96 -8.38
N PRO A 10 46.45 -40.28 -8.51
CA PRO A 10 46.53 -39.04 -9.26
C PRO A 10 46.50 -39.27 -10.80
N SER A 11 46.70 -40.50 -11.29
CA SER A 11 46.32 -40.98 -12.63
C SER A 11 46.71 -42.47 -12.81
N GLY A 12 45.85 -43.28 -13.44
CA GLY A 12 46.18 -44.68 -13.81
C GLY A 12 45.02 -45.69 -13.76
N ARG A 13 45.26 -46.90 -14.32
CA ARG A 13 44.37 -48.07 -14.21
C ARG A 13 44.67 -48.84 -12.92
N ALA A 14 43.68 -48.99 -12.04
CA ALA A 14 43.78 -49.84 -10.86
C ALA A 14 43.09 -51.19 -11.09
N ARG A 15 43.73 -52.30 -10.67
CA ARG A 15 43.12 -53.64 -10.60
C ARG A 15 43.05 -54.06 -9.13
N ILE A 16 41.85 -54.29 -8.62
CA ILE A 16 41.62 -54.71 -7.23
C ILE A 16 41.17 -56.18 -7.24
N PRO A 17 42.06 -57.15 -6.96
CA PRO A 17 41.67 -58.54 -6.84
C PRO A 17 40.98 -58.78 -5.49
N LEU A 18 39.66 -58.96 -5.51
CA LEU A 18 38.88 -59.34 -4.33
C LEU A 18 38.80 -60.87 -4.21
N ARG A 19 39.09 -61.40 -3.02
CA ARG A 19 38.96 -62.83 -2.71
C ARG A 19 38.11 -63.02 -1.45
N LEU A 20 36.87 -63.45 -1.64
CA LEU A 20 35.96 -63.84 -0.56
C LEU A 20 36.19 -65.33 -0.26
N ARG A 21 36.56 -65.66 0.98
CA ARG A 21 36.57 -67.04 1.48
C ARG A 21 35.44 -67.21 2.49
N LEU A 22 34.52 -68.11 2.20
CA LEU A 22 33.45 -68.50 3.10
C LEU A 22 33.80 -69.86 3.71
N GLY A 23 33.83 -69.94 5.03
CA GLY A 23 33.91 -71.21 5.76
C GLY A 23 32.51 -71.66 6.13
N GLY A 24 32.02 -72.74 5.51
CA GLY A 24 30.72 -73.36 5.83
C GLY A 24 29.56 -72.97 4.90
N ALA A 25 28.39 -73.62 5.11
CA ALA A 25 27.17 -73.40 4.35
C ALA A 25 26.47 -72.10 4.78
N GLY A 26 26.95 -70.96 4.27
CA GLY A 26 26.32 -69.65 4.44
C GLY A 26 26.18 -68.92 3.11
N ARG A 27 25.12 -68.13 2.96
CA ARG A 27 25.03 -67.11 1.89
C ARG A 27 25.73 -65.85 2.38
N ALA A 28 26.67 -65.33 1.60
CA ALA A 28 27.27 -64.02 1.86
C ALA A 28 26.99 -63.08 0.68
N GLN A 29 26.51 -61.90 1.01
CA GLN A 29 26.30 -60.80 0.07
C GLN A 29 27.22 -59.67 0.51
N ALA A 30 28.08 -59.19 -0.41
CA ALA A 30 28.96 -58.06 -0.18
C ALA A 30 28.58 -56.98 -1.19
N VAL A 31 28.03 -55.88 -0.71
CA VAL A 31 27.79 -54.68 -1.53
C VAL A 31 29.09 -53.90 -1.55
N LEU A 32 29.69 -53.76 -2.74
CA LEU A 32 30.97 -53.09 -2.93
C LEU A 32 30.71 -51.75 -3.63
N ARG A 33 31.11 -50.66 -2.97
CA ARG A 33 30.99 -49.30 -3.53
C ARG A 33 32.37 -48.80 -3.92
N LEU A 34 32.52 -48.39 -5.18
CA LEU A 34 33.71 -47.72 -5.70
C LEU A 34 33.35 -46.27 -6.00
N VAL A 35 34.07 -45.32 -5.39
CA VAL A 35 33.93 -43.88 -5.67
C VAL A 35 35.28 -43.38 -6.16
N ILE A 36 35.32 -42.76 -7.35
CA ILE A 36 36.53 -42.17 -7.94
C ILE A 36 36.41 -40.66 -7.82
N LEU A 37 37.35 -40.02 -7.11
CA LEU A 37 37.38 -38.57 -6.91
C LEU A 37 38.65 -37.96 -7.54
N PRO A 38 38.57 -36.75 -8.14
CA PRO A 38 39.73 -36.06 -8.68
C PRO A 38 40.66 -35.51 -7.57
N PRO A 39 41.97 -35.36 -7.85
CA PRO A 39 42.99 -35.09 -6.83
C PRO A 39 42.99 -33.68 -6.21
N ALA A 40 42.13 -32.76 -6.64
CA ALA A 40 42.24 -31.33 -6.30
C ALA A 40 41.45 -30.88 -5.06
N ILE A 41 40.66 -31.76 -4.42
CA ILE A 41 39.99 -31.45 -3.14
C ILE A 41 40.72 -32.19 -2.02
N ALA A 42 41.78 -31.57 -1.52
CA ALA A 42 42.29 -31.85 -0.18
C ALA A 42 41.43 -31.09 0.85
N LEU A 43 40.15 -31.44 0.94
CA LEU A 43 39.51 -31.48 2.25
C LEU A 43 39.98 -32.79 2.91
N PRO A 44 39.90 -32.95 4.24
CA PRO A 44 40.21 -34.21 4.91
C PRO A 44 39.15 -35.27 4.53
N HIS A 45 39.19 -35.76 3.30
CA HIS A 45 38.37 -36.83 2.76
C HIS A 45 39.12 -38.15 2.88
N ALA A 46 39.44 -38.53 4.12
CA ALA A 46 39.24 -39.93 4.47
C ALA A 46 37.73 -40.19 4.32
N SER A 47 37.32 -41.35 3.81
CA SER A 47 35.91 -41.79 3.73
C SER A 47 35.05 -41.08 4.78
N ALA A 48 34.26 -40.07 4.40
CA ALA A 48 33.53 -39.28 5.38
C ALA A 48 32.54 -40.24 6.05
N THR A 49 32.87 -40.69 7.26
CA THR A 49 31.94 -41.34 8.17
C THR A 49 30.91 -40.28 8.48
N TRP A 50 29.82 -40.31 7.72
CA TRP A 50 28.61 -39.60 8.05
C TRP A 50 27.76 -40.50 8.95
N ALA A 51 27.07 -39.90 9.89
CA ALA A 51 26.03 -40.56 10.68
C ALA A 51 24.90 -39.56 10.92
N LEU A 52 23.70 -40.06 11.18
CA LEU A 52 22.61 -39.25 11.69
C LEU A 52 22.47 -39.49 13.19
N ALA A 53 22.53 -38.40 13.95
CA ALA A 53 22.14 -38.42 15.35
C ALA A 53 20.69 -37.94 15.45
N VAL A 54 19.78 -38.82 15.86
CA VAL A 54 18.34 -38.55 15.92
C VAL A 54 17.85 -38.72 17.34
N THR A 55 17.21 -37.67 17.87
CA THR A 55 16.58 -37.69 19.19
C THR A 55 15.07 -37.54 19.02
N LEU A 56 14.29 -38.47 19.59
CA LEU A 56 12.83 -38.47 19.59
C LEU A 56 12.33 -38.36 21.04
N ALA A 57 11.56 -37.32 21.36
CA ALA A 57 11.06 -37.06 22.71
C ALA A 57 12.16 -37.02 23.81
N GLY A 58 13.40 -36.68 23.44
CA GLY A 58 14.57 -36.68 24.33
C GLY A 58 15.32 -38.02 24.40
N GLU A 59 14.83 -39.08 23.77
CA GLU A 59 15.51 -40.38 23.65
C GLU A 59 16.36 -40.44 22.38
N ASP A 60 17.61 -40.87 22.50
CA ASP A 60 18.49 -41.10 21.36
C ASP A 60 18.09 -42.39 20.63
N ILE A 61 17.67 -42.25 19.37
CA ILE A 61 17.25 -43.36 18.51
C ILE A 61 18.24 -43.63 17.36
N SER A 62 19.41 -42.98 17.38
CA SER A 62 20.40 -43.00 16.28
C SER A 62 20.84 -44.40 15.89
N GLY A 63 21.02 -45.29 16.86
CA GLY A 63 21.41 -46.69 16.63
C GLY A 63 20.31 -47.56 16.01
N ARG A 64 19.07 -47.06 15.93
CA ARG A 64 17.89 -47.76 15.42
C ARG A 64 17.43 -47.25 14.05
N ILE A 65 18.06 -46.21 13.50
CA ILE A 65 17.75 -45.68 12.18
C ILE A 65 18.06 -46.71 11.09
N THR A 66 17.20 -46.83 10.09
CA THR A 66 17.32 -47.77 8.96
C THR A 66 16.74 -47.15 7.70
N GLY A 67 17.20 -47.57 6.51
CA GLY A 67 16.70 -47.03 5.25
C GLY A 67 17.14 -45.58 4.98
N PRO A 68 16.49 -44.91 4.02
CA PRO A 68 16.75 -43.51 3.69
C PRO A 68 16.06 -42.56 4.66
N ALA A 69 16.84 -41.67 5.26
CA ALA A 69 16.36 -40.47 5.92
C ALA A 69 16.47 -39.27 4.97
N ALA A 70 15.43 -38.45 4.90
CA ALA A 70 15.41 -37.26 4.06
C ALA A 70 15.13 -36.01 4.90
N ILE A 71 15.80 -34.91 4.60
CA ILE A 71 15.54 -33.60 5.21
C ILE A 71 15.45 -32.59 4.07
N SER A 72 14.42 -31.75 4.05
CA SER A 72 14.25 -30.75 3.01
C SER A 72 13.79 -29.42 3.58
N ALA A 73 14.22 -28.34 2.94
CA ALA A 73 13.72 -27.00 3.19
C ALA A 73 13.48 -26.29 1.86
N ALA A 74 12.46 -25.44 1.83
CA ALA A 74 12.16 -24.56 0.70
C ALA A 74 11.77 -23.17 1.21
N GLU A 75 12.06 -22.14 0.41
CA GLU A 75 11.63 -20.78 0.68
C GLU A 75 10.10 -20.72 0.89
N GLY A 76 9.67 -20.16 2.02
CA GLY A 76 8.24 -19.95 2.33
C GLY A 76 7.48 -21.22 2.73
N ALA A 77 8.17 -22.34 2.98
CA ALA A 77 7.58 -23.58 3.44
C ALA A 77 8.22 -24.07 4.73
N ALA A 78 7.48 -24.89 5.47
CA ALA A 78 8.00 -25.63 6.60
C ALA A 78 9.15 -26.55 6.17
N ARG A 79 10.18 -26.67 6.99
CA ARG A 79 11.20 -27.70 6.84
C ARG A 79 10.56 -29.04 7.16
N LEU A 80 10.86 -30.05 6.34
CA LEU A 80 10.34 -31.40 6.50
C LEU A 80 11.47 -32.38 6.75
N ALA A 81 11.19 -33.42 7.51
CA ALA A 81 12.10 -34.55 7.67
C ALA A 81 11.35 -35.88 7.70
N ASP A 82 11.87 -36.86 6.96
CA ASP A 82 11.42 -38.24 6.95
C ASP A 82 12.53 -39.10 7.54
N VAL A 83 12.23 -39.85 8.60
CA VAL A 83 13.20 -40.74 9.24
C VAL A 83 12.56 -42.08 9.55
N SER A 84 13.18 -43.16 9.09
CA SER A 84 12.74 -44.52 9.36
C SER A 84 13.62 -45.16 10.45
N TYR A 85 12.98 -45.80 11.43
CA TYR A 85 13.68 -46.48 12.50
C TYR A 85 12.98 -47.77 12.91
N ARG A 86 13.75 -48.67 13.53
CA ARG A 86 13.23 -49.91 14.10
C ARG A 86 12.96 -49.72 15.60
N PRO A 87 11.71 -49.71 16.06
CA PRO A 87 11.38 -49.55 17.47
C PRO A 87 11.86 -50.75 18.31
N GLU A 88 11.97 -50.56 19.61
CA GLU A 88 12.25 -51.65 20.53
C GLU A 88 11.08 -52.67 20.57
N PRO A 89 11.37 -53.95 20.85
CA PRO A 89 10.33 -54.96 20.99
C PRO A 89 9.36 -54.60 22.12
N GLY A 90 8.08 -54.40 21.79
CA GLY A 90 7.05 -54.05 22.77
C GLY A 90 5.79 -53.49 22.12
N PRO A 91 4.74 -53.20 22.91
CA PRO A 91 3.58 -52.48 22.41
C PRO A 91 3.99 -51.05 22.01
N LEU A 92 3.71 -50.67 20.77
CA LEU A 92 3.97 -49.33 20.23
C LEU A 92 2.63 -48.62 19.98
N ASP A 93 2.43 -47.49 20.64
CA ASP A 93 1.32 -46.58 20.35
C ASP A 93 1.82 -45.50 19.38
N LEU A 94 1.43 -45.61 18.10
CA LEU A 94 1.80 -44.64 17.07
C LEU A 94 1.17 -43.27 17.34
N LEU A 95 -0.03 -43.21 17.91
CA LEU A 95 -0.70 -41.94 18.16
C LEU A 95 0.04 -41.13 19.24
N ALA A 96 0.67 -41.81 20.20
CA ALA A 96 1.49 -41.18 21.23
C ALA A 96 2.79 -40.55 20.70
N LEU A 97 3.18 -40.87 19.45
CA LEU A 97 4.33 -40.26 18.77
C LEU A 97 3.98 -38.92 18.12
N VAL A 98 2.70 -38.68 17.76
CA VAL A 98 2.27 -37.43 17.13
C VAL A 98 2.53 -36.25 18.08
N GLY A 99 3.08 -35.16 17.53
CA GLY A 99 3.45 -33.95 18.28
C GLY A 99 4.71 -34.10 19.15
N ARG A 100 5.37 -35.26 19.16
CA ARG A 100 6.61 -35.43 19.92
C ARG A 100 7.76 -34.66 19.26
N PRO A 101 8.64 -34.02 20.05
CA PRO A 101 9.75 -33.25 19.49
C PRO A 101 10.79 -34.20 18.88
N VAL A 102 11.34 -33.78 17.73
CA VAL A 102 12.38 -34.48 16.98
C VAL A 102 13.53 -33.54 16.69
N ILE A 103 14.75 -34.02 16.94
CA ILE A 103 15.99 -33.34 16.61
C ILE A 103 16.82 -34.26 15.73
N ILE A 104 17.35 -33.72 14.62
CA ILE A 104 18.25 -34.44 13.72
C ILE A 104 19.51 -33.62 13.51
N ASP A 105 20.65 -34.21 13.89
CA ASP A 105 21.99 -33.69 13.62
C ASP A 105 22.69 -34.58 12.59
N ALA A 106 23.25 -33.97 11.55
CA ALA A 106 24.15 -34.65 10.64
C ALA A 106 25.56 -34.63 11.23
N VAL A 107 26.12 -35.81 11.50
CA VAL A 107 27.47 -35.96 12.05
C VAL A 107 28.44 -36.19 10.90
N LEU A 108 29.20 -35.16 10.54
CA LEU A 108 30.21 -35.24 9.49
C LEU A 108 31.60 -35.19 10.11
N LEU A 109 32.42 -36.21 9.86
CA LEU A 109 33.78 -36.33 10.45
C LEU A 109 33.79 -36.22 11.99
N GLY A 110 32.72 -36.68 12.64
CA GLY A 110 32.55 -36.62 14.10
C GLY A 110 32.03 -35.30 14.66
N VAL A 111 31.76 -34.30 13.81
CA VAL A 111 31.19 -33.02 14.22
C VAL A 111 29.67 -33.02 13.94
N PRO A 112 28.82 -32.90 14.97
CA PRO A 112 27.38 -32.79 14.77
C PRO A 112 27.01 -31.39 14.26
N VAL A 113 26.19 -31.33 13.22
CA VAL A 113 25.60 -30.10 12.69
C VAL A 113 24.08 -30.26 12.68
N ARG A 114 23.38 -29.36 13.37
CA ARG A 114 21.92 -29.36 13.43
C ARG A 114 21.32 -29.18 12.03
N ARG A 115 20.44 -30.10 11.63
CA ARG A 115 19.70 -30.03 10.36
C ARG A 115 18.22 -29.84 10.54
N PHE A 116 17.65 -30.40 11.61
CA PHE A 116 16.21 -30.34 11.85
C PHE A 116 15.88 -30.24 13.34
N THR A 117 14.94 -29.37 13.66
CA THR A 117 14.26 -29.28 14.95
C THR A 117 12.78 -29.10 14.65
N GLY A 118 11.94 -29.97 15.19
CA GLY A 118 10.51 -29.94 14.89
C GLY A 118 9.73 -30.97 15.67
N VAL A 119 8.58 -31.37 15.14
CA VAL A 119 7.69 -32.36 15.74
C VAL A 119 7.31 -33.44 14.73
N VAL A 120 6.91 -34.61 15.23
CA VAL A 120 6.28 -35.65 14.40
C VAL A 120 4.88 -35.19 14.02
N ASP A 121 4.62 -35.05 12.72
CA ASP A 121 3.30 -34.76 12.17
C ASP A 121 2.49 -36.06 12.02
N ALA A 122 3.05 -37.04 11.29
CA ALA A 122 2.42 -38.31 11.02
C ALA A 122 3.43 -39.47 11.09
N PRO A 123 3.25 -40.43 12.01
CA PRO A 123 4.00 -41.68 12.00
C PRO A 123 3.27 -42.75 11.17
N SER A 124 4.02 -43.56 10.42
CA SER A 124 3.52 -44.74 9.73
C SER A 124 4.33 -45.98 10.10
N ILE A 125 3.71 -47.17 10.04
CA ILE A 125 4.39 -48.44 10.31
C ILE A 125 4.18 -49.39 9.14
N ASP A 126 5.25 -50.07 8.74
CA ASP A 126 5.16 -51.25 7.89
C ASP A 126 4.93 -52.49 8.77
N PRO A 127 3.75 -53.14 8.70
CA PRO A 127 3.44 -54.28 9.56
C PRO A 127 4.27 -55.53 9.26
N ASP A 128 4.83 -55.66 8.05
CA ASP A 128 5.62 -56.83 7.65
C ASP A 128 7.07 -56.74 8.16
N THR A 129 7.64 -55.52 8.17
CA THR A 129 9.02 -55.29 8.61
C THR A 129 9.12 -54.76 10.04
N GLY A 130 8.04 -54.21 10.58
CA GLY A 130 8.00 -53.52 11.88
C GLY A 130 8.76 -52.20 11.89
N VAL A 131 9.08 -51.63 10.72
CA VAL A 131 9.78 -50.34 10.60
C VAL A 131 8.78 -49.20 10.73
N VAL A 132 9.12 -48.20 11.52
CA VAL A 132 8.33 -46.98 11.72
C VAL A 132 8.97 -45.84 10.96
N THR A 133 8.20 -45.15 10.13
CA THR A 133 8.61 -43.92 9.43
C THR A 133 7.96 -42.73 10.11
N LEU A 134 8.77 -41.76 10.49
CA LEU A 134 8.33 -40.50 11.08
C LEU A 134 8.32 -39.42 9.99
N HIS A 135 7.14 -38.88 9.68
CA HIS A 135 7.00 -37.66 8.90
C HIS A 135 6.98 -36.48 9.87
N CYS A 136 7.98 -35.60 9.76
CA CYS A 136 8.21 -34.51 10.70
C CYS A 136 8.13 -33.15 10.01
N THR A 137 7.66 -32.15 10.74
CA THR A 137 7.59 -30.74 10.33
C THR A 137 8.24 -29.84 11.38
N ASP A 138 8.87 -28.75 10.97
CA ASP A 138 9.35 -27.71 11.90
C ASP A 138 8.20 -26.89 12.52
N ASN A 139 6.96 -27.12 12.06
CA ASN A 139 5.75 -26.47 12.54
C ASN A 139 5.77 -24.94 12.39
N LEU A 140 6.37 -24.44 11.30
CA LEU A 140 6.49 -23.01 10.98
C LEU A 140 5.20 -22.22 11.24
N GLN A 141 4.06 -22.66 10.72
CA GLN A 141 2.80 -21.92 10.81
C GLN A 141 2.35 -21.74 12.26
N ALA A 142 2.28 -22.83 13.03
CA ALA A 142 1.89 -22.74 14.44
C ALA A 142 2.90 -21.93 15.26
N HIS A 143 4.20 -21.99 14.92
CA HIS A 143 5.21 -21.17 15.58
C HIS A 143 4.97 -19.66 15.36
N ILE A 144 4.52 -19.27 14.17
CA ILE A 144 4.13 -17.88 13.88
C ILE A 144 2.77 -17.53 14.49
N ASP A 145 1.82 -18.47 14.55
CA ASP A 145 0.52 -18.26 15.20
C ASP A 145 0.65 -18.00 16.71
N ASP A 146 1.68 -18.56 17.35
CA ASP A 146 1.99 -18.34 18.76
C ASP A 146 2.69 -16.99 19.03
N MET A 147 3.19 -16.30 17.99
CA MET A 147 3.82 -14.98 18.13
C MET A 147 2.78 -13.88 18.29
N ASP A 148 3.13 -12.83 19.04
CA ASP A 148 2.30 -11.64 19.11
C ASP A 148 2.45 -10.75 17.86
N VAL A 149 1.52 -9.79 17.71
CA VAL A 149 1.51 -8.85 16.58
C VAL A 149 2.80 -8.03 16.49
N ALA A 150 3.37 -7.61 17.63
CA ALA A 150 4.58 -6.79 17.66
C ALA A 150 5.82 -7.62 17.28
N GLU A 151 5.87 -8.89 17.66
CA GLU A 151 6.91 -9.82 17.28
C GLU A 151 6.88 -10.12 15.77
N ILE A 152 5.70 -10.34 15.19
CA ILE A 152 5.53 -10.53 13.73
C ILE A 152 5.96 -9.27 12.98
N ASP A 153 5.58 -8.10 13.48
CA ASP A 153 5.91 -6.81 12.89
C ASP A 153 7.41 -6.54 12.94
N ALA A 154 8.06 -6.90 14.05
CA ALA A 154 9.52 -6.81 14.20
C ALA A 154 10.24 -7.80 13.27
N LEU A 155 9.74 -9.04 13.15
CA LEU A 155 10.29 -10.05 12.25
C LEU A 155 10.20 -9.61 10.78
N THR A 156 9.13 -8.90 10.41
CA THR A 156 8.83 -8.46 9.05
C THR A 156 8.94 -6.94 8.87
N ALA A 157 9.84 -6.28 9.61
CA ALA A 157 9.97 -4.83 9.65
C ALA A 157 10.20 -4.14 8.28
N GLY A 158 10.71 -4.88 7.28
CA GLY A 158 10.87 -4.37 5.91
C GLY A 158 9.60 -4.40 5.04
N ALA A 159 8.53 -5.06 5.49
CA ALA A 159 7.26 -5.15 4.76
C ALA A 159 6.49 -3.83 4.82
N ALA A 160 5.85 -3.45 3.72
CA ALA A 160 4.92 -2.33 3.69
C ALA A 160 3.57 -2.75 4.28
N TRP A 161 2.94 -1.87 5.05
CA TRP A 161 1.64 -2.12 5.68
C TRP A 161 0.74 -0.89 5.60
N SER A 162 -0.55 -1.11 5.38
CA SER A 162 -1.60 -0.10 5.39
C SER A 162 -2.90 -0.73 5.88
N ASP A 163 -3.51 -0.14 6.90
CA ASP A 163 -4.82 -0.56 7.45
C ASP A 163 -5.97 -0.36 6.44
N GLN A 164 -5.71 0.38 5.35
CA GLN A 164 -6.65 0.55 4.25
C GLN A 164 -6.62 -0.62 3.25
N VAL A 165 -5.50 -1.36 3.19
CA VAL A 165 -5.32 -2.49 2.26
C VAL A 165 -5.49 -3.83 2.97
N PHE A 166 -5.04 -3.92 4.22
CA PHE A 166 -5.12 -5.12 5.04
C PHE A 166 -6.01 -4.88 6.26
N ASP A 167 -6.66 -5.93 6.73
CA ASP A 167 -7.44 -5.85 7.96
C ASP A 167 -6.47 -5.69 9.17
N PRO A 168 -6.57 -4.59 9.95
CA PRO A 168 -5.73 -4.37 11.12
C PRO A 168 -5.93 -5.44 12.21
N ALA A 169 -7.04 -6.20 12.19
CA ALA A 169 -7.32 -7.27 13.13
C ALA A 169 -6.62 -8.60 12.81
N LEU A 170 -5.89 -8.71 11.69
CA LEU A 170 -5.13 -9.91 11.35
C LEU A 170 -4.07 -10.23 12.41
N THR A 171 -3.97 -11.50 12.79
CA THR A 171 -3.01 -12.04 13.77
C THR A 171 -2.32 -13.30 13.22
N GLY A 172 -1.29 -13.77 13.93
CA GLY A 172 -0.60 -15.03 13.62
C GLY A 172 -0.10 -15.12 12.17
N TRP A 173 -0.28 -16.29 11.57
CA TRP A 173 0.14 -16.59 10.20
C TRP A 173 -0.51 -15.68 9.16
N GLU A 174 -1.78 -15.32 9.31
CA GLU A 174 -2.48 -14.48 8.34
C GLU A 174 -1.87 -13.07 8.25
N ARG A 175 -1.48 -12.50 9.40
CA ARG A 175 -0.75 -11.22 9.43
C ARG A 175 0.62 -11.35 8.79
N ALA A 176 1.36 -12.41 9.11
CA ALA A 176 2.66 -12.66 8.53
C ALA A 176 2.57 -12.81 7.00
N ASP A 177 1.60 -13.56 6.48
CA ASP A 177 1.37 -13.73 5.05
C ASP A 177 1.01 -12.40 4.36
N ALA A 178 0.13 -11.60 4.96
CA ALA A 178 -0.22 -10.27 4.47
C ALA A 178 1.02 -9.36 4.37
N ARG A 179 1.87 -9.32 5.40
CA ARG A 179 3.14 -8.58 5.37
C ARG A 179 4.11 -9.12 4.33
N MET A 180 4.29 -10.45 4.26
CA MET A 180 5.15 -11.11 3.28
C MET A 180 4.65 -11.00 1.83
N SER A 181 3.39 -10.61 1.61
CA SER A 181 2.87 -10.29 0.27
C SER A 181 3.48 -9.01 -0.32
N THR A 182 4.03 -8.12 0.52
CA THR A 182 4.65 -6.84 0.11
C THR A 182 6.18 -6.86 0.17
N LEU A 183 6.77 -7.88 0.81
CA LEU A 183 8.21 -7.99 1.02
C LEU A 183 8.84 -8.99 0.05
N THR A 184 9.97 -8.62 -0.56
CA THR A 184 10.74 -9.47 -1.48
C THR A 184 11.66 -10.43 -0.71
N ALA A 185 11.04 -11.26 0.11
CA ALA A 185 11.69 -12.21 1.00
C ALA A 185 10.76 -13.40 1.28
N SER A 186 11.27 -14.41 1.97
CA SER A 186 10.47 -15.54 2.48
C SER A 186 10.70 -15.72 3.97
N ILE A 187 9.63 -16.05 4.70
CA ILE A 187 9.72 -16.45 6.11
C ILE A 187 10.08 -17.93 6.22
N SER A 188 10.92 -18.31 7.19
CA SER A 188 11.30 -19.70 7.45
C SER A 188 11.88 -19.89 8.86
N LEU A 189 11.85 -21.12 9.39
CA LEU A 189 12.58 -21.49 10.61
C LEU A 189 13.98 -22.01 10.29
N ASP A 190 14.95 -21.66 11.12
CA ASP A 190 16.32 -22.16 10.96
C ASP A 190 16.43 -23.61 11.45
N ALA A 191 17.62 -24.20 11.38
CA ALA A 191 17.79 -25.58 11.83
C ALA A 191 17.48 -25.78 13.34
N TYR A 192 17.51 -24.71 14.12
CA TYR A 192 17.24 -24.68 15.56
C TYR A 192 15.79 -24.29 15.90
N GLY A 193 14.96 -24.02 14.90
CA GLY A 193 13.57 -23.61 15.09
C GLY A 193 13.39 -22.10 15.31
N VAL A 194 14.40 -21.27 15.04
CA VAL A 194 14.30 -19.82 15.19
C VAL A 194 13.72 -19.17 13.92
N PRO A 195 12.65 -18.36 14.02
CA PRO A 195 12.05 -17.70 12.87
C PRO A 195 12.96 -16.61 12.30
N ARG A 196 13.06 -16.56 10.97
CA ARG A 196 13.82 -15.55 10.24
C ARG A 196 13.18 -15.21 8.90
N VAL A 197 13.43 -13.99 8.45
CA VAL A 197 13.13 -13.55 7.08
C VAL A 197 14.38 -13.67 6.22
N VAL A 198 14.27 -14.40 5.13
CA VAL A 198 15.35 -14.62 4.16
C VAL A 198 15.08 -13.75 2.93
N PRO A 199 15.90 -12.72 2.67
CA PRO A 199 15.70 -11.85 1.51
C PRO A 199 15.97 -12.62 0.23
N TRP A 200 15.19 -12.33 -0.82
CA TRP A 200 15.40 -12.96 -2.14
C TRP A 200 16.69 -12.48 -2.81
N ALA A 201 17.18 -11.30 -2.43
CA ALA A 201 18.41 -10.73 -2.95
C ALA A 201 19.60 -11.70 -2.80
N ALA A 202 20.23 -12.07 -3.93
CA ALA A 202 21.36 -13.00 -3.91
C ALA A 202 22.61 -12.39 -3.24
N GLY A 203 22.90 -11.11 -3.41
CA GLY A 203 24.12 -10.51 -2.85
C GLY A 203 25.41 -11.21 -3.32
N ALA A 204 26.44 -11.26 -2.47
CA ALA A 204 27.71 -11.93 -2.77
C ALA A 204 27.65 -13.44 -2.51
N ALA A 205 28.33 -14.23 -3.34
CA ALA A 205 28.42 -15.67 -3.15
C ALA A 205 29.14 -16.01 -1.82
N THR A 206 28.47 -16.82 -1.01
CA THR A 206 29.07 -17.43 0.18
C THR A 206 30.10 -18.50 -0.22
N ARG A 207 29.87 -19.17 -1.35
CA ARG A 207 30.78 -20.18 -1.90
C ARG A 207 30.68 -20.29 -3.42
N THR A 208 31.83 -20.50 -4.07
CA THR A 208 31.93 -20.81 -5.49
C THR A 208 32.12 -22.31 -5.72
N LEU A 209 31.29 -22.89 -6.58
CA LEU A 209 31.27 -24.29 -6.95
C LEU A 209 31.86 -24.47 -8.36
N THR A 210 32.81 -25.38 -8.45
CA THR A 210 33.42 -25.84 -9.71
C THR A 210 33.00 -27.29 -10.00
N ARG A 211 33.43 -27.87 -11.14
CA ARG A 211 33.12 -29.27 -11.53
C ARG A 211 33.51 -30.32 -10.48
N ALA A 212 34.40 -29.99 -9.55
CA ALA A 212 34.81 -30.91 -8.49
C ALA A 212 33.79 -31.03 -7.34
N HIS A 213 32.81 -30.13 -7.24
CA HIS A 213 31.93 -30.01 -6.07
C HIS A 213 30.56 -30.68 -6.23
N TYR A 214 30.10 -30.91 -7.45
CA TYR A 214 28.79 -31.51 -7.73
C TYR A 214 28.95 -32.80 -8.55
N LEU A 215 27.94 -33.67 -8.47
CA LEU A 215 27.93 -34.98 -9.13
C LEU A 215 27.85 -34.83 -10.65
N ASP A 216 28.63 -35.64 -11.34
CA ASP A 216 28.71 -35.61 -12.80
C ASP A 216 27.33 -35.86 -13.44
N GLY A 217 26.93 -34.97 -14.36
CA GLY A 217 25.63 -35.05 -15.03
C GLY A 217 24.40 -34.60 -14.22
N SER A 218 24.57 -34.09 -13.00
CA SER A 218 23.45 -33.63 -12.15
C SER A 218 22.97 -32.20 -12.43
N LEU A 219 23.80 -31.36 -13.07
CA LEU A 219 23.51 -29.94 -13.31
C LEU A 219 22.36 -29.74 -14.31
N ARG A 220 21.28 -29.10 -13.86
CA ARG A 220 20.01 -28.95 -14.59
C ARG A 220 19.48 -27.51 -14.48
N PRO A 221 19.80 -26.62 -15.45
CA PRO A 221 19.17 -25.31 -15.56
C PRO A 221 17.73 -25.45 -16.10
N THR A 222 16.79 -24.78 -15.44
CA THR A 222 15.36 -24.72 -15.82
C THR A 222 14.91 -23.27 -15.83
N PHE A 223 14.18 -22.85 -16.86
CA PHE A 223 13.65 -21.49 -16.95
C PHE A 223 12.19 -21.41 -16.55
N ALA A 224 11.78 -20.26 -16.01
CA ALA A 224 10.39 -19.96 -15.69
C ALA A 224 9.47 -20.11 -16.92
N ALA A 225 8.25 -20.60 -16.70
CA ALA A 225 7.24 -20.65 -17.75
C ALA A 225 6.76 -19.24 -18.12
N LEU A 226 6.49 -19.03 -19.41
CA LEU A 226 5.98 -17.73 -19.90
C LEU A 226 4.62 -17.38 -19.29
N THR A 227 3.80 -18.38 -18.97
CA THR A 227 2.48 -18.21 -18.36
C THR A 227 2.53 -17.78 -16.90
N SER A 228 3.64 -17.99 -16.20
CA SER A 228 3.83 -17.59 -14.80
C SER A 228 4.50 -16.23 -14.64
N MET A 229 4.78 -15.52 -15.74
CA MET A 229 5.48 -14.24 -15.74
C MET A 229 4.55 -13.11 -16.19
N PRO A 230 3.98 -12.30 -15.29
CA PRO A 230 3.17 -11.16 -15.68
C PRO A 230 4.07 -10.12 -16.39
N PRO A 231 3.66 -9.57 -17.55
CA PRO A 231 4.42 -8.52 -18.23
C PRO A 231 4.34 -7.18 -17.49
N ARG A 232 3.18 -6.92 -16.87
CA ARG A 232 2.93 -5.74 -16.04
C ARG A 232 1.77 -5.99 -15.09
N VAL A 233 1.75 -5.22 -14.01
CA VAL A 233 0.63 -5.11 -13.08
C VAL A 233 0.09 -3.70 -13.18
N GLU A 234 -1.20 -3.56 -13.47
CA GLU A 234 -1.90 -2.28 -13.51
C GLU A 234 -2.70 -2.11 -12.21
N ILE A 235 -2.51 -0.98 -11.54
CA ILE A 235 -3.16 -0.64 -10.27
C ILE A 235 -3.99 0.62 -10.51
N ASP A 236 -5.31 0.49 -10.41
CA ASP A 236 -6.25 1.61 -10.51
C ASP A 236 -6.66 2.06 -9.10
N ILE A 237 -6.33 3.30 -8.73
CA ILE A 237 -6.60 3.88 -7.41
C ILE A 237 -7.56 5.06 -7.56
N ARG A 238 -8.67 5.03 -6.83
CA ARG A 238 -9.61 6.15 -6.72
C ARG A 238 -9.58 6.73 -5.33
N TYR A 239 -9.46 8.05 -5.23
CA TYR A 239 -9.43 8.76 -3.96
C TYR A 239 -10.47 9.87 -3.95
N ARG A 240 -11.39 9.84 -2.99
CA ARG A 240 -12.48 10.79 -2.90
C ARG A 240 -12.47 11.54 -1.56
N TYR A 241 -12.62 12.86 -1.60
CA TYR A 241 -12.64 13.69 -0.40
C TYR A 241 -13.55 14.92 -0.55
N PRO A 242 -14.08 15.46 0.55
CA PRO A 242 -14.80 16.73 0.51
C PRO A 242 -13.84 17.92 0.48
N ARG A 243 -14.13 18.88 -0.40
CA ARG A 243 -13.57 20.22 -0.45
C ARG A 243 -14.56 21.20 0.16
N LEU A 244 -14.20 21.81 1.28
CA LEU A 244 -14.99 22.82 1.96
C LEU A 244 -14.76 24.18 1.32
N LYS A 245 -15.82 24.95 1.08
CA LYS A 245 -15.75 26.22 0.35
C LYS A 245 -16.53 27.32 1.05
N VAL A 246 -15.93 28.51 1.11
CA VAL A 246 -16.57 29.74 1.57
C VAL A 246 -16.56 30.73 0.42
N ARG A 247 -17.73 31.10 -0.06
CA ARG A 247 -17.90 32.17 -1.05
C ARG A 247 -18.26 33.47 -0.34
N GLY A 248 -17.58 34.55 -0.70
CA GLY A 248 -17.88 35.91 -0.29
C GLY A 248 -18.37 36.73 -1.48
N VAL A 249 -19.44 37.48 -1.26
CA VAL A 249 -20.01 38.41 -2.25
C VAL A 249 -20.05 39.82 -1.69
N GLU A 250 -19.79 40.79 -2.56
CA GLU A 250 -19.97 42.20 -2.21
C GLU A 250 -21.29 42.74 -2.72
N LEU A 251 -21.87 43.60 -1.91
CA LEU A 251 -23.13 44.26 -2.16
C LEU A 251 -22.92 45.75 -2.07
N ALA A 252 -23.41 46.46 -3.07
CA ALA A 252 -23.45 47.90 -3.02
C ALA A 252 -24.76 48.37 -3.64
N TRP A 253 -25.43 49.28 -2.95
CA TRP A 253 -26.56 50.00 -3.50
C TRP A 253 -26.41 51.46 -3.14
N GLU A 254 -26.68 52.33 -4.10
CA GLU A 254 -26.75 53.76 -3.89
C GLU A 254 -28.09 54.25 -4.45
N TYR A 255 -28.68 55.20 -3.75
CA TYR A 255 -29.88 55.88 -4.16
C TYR A 255 -29.57 56.63 -5.46
N GLY A 256 -30.18 56.16 -6.56
CA GLY A 256 -29.83 56.57 -7.91
C GLY A 256 -30.28 57.97 -8.30
N TRP A 257 -31.02 58.66 -7.43
CA TRP A 257 -31.62 59.96 -7.70
C TRP A 257 -31.04 61.04 -6.80
N GLY A 258 -30.86 62.24 -7.34
CA GLY A 258 -30.46 63.41 -6.55
C GLY A 258 -31.57 63.88 -5.61
N GLU A 259 -31.19 64.53 -4.50
CA GLU A 259 -32.15 65.01 -3.49
C GLU A 259 -33.22 65.97 -4.02
N ILE A 260 -32.87 66.78 -5.02
CA ILE A 260 -33.81 67.70 -5.67
C ILE A 260 -34.90 66.91 -6.38
N TYR A 261 -34.51 65.90 -7.17
CA TYR A 261 -35.44 65.03 -7.89
C TYR A 261 -36.34 64.27 -6.92
N ALA A 262 -35.76 63.64 -5.89
CA ALA A 262 -36.54 62.91 -4.89
C ALA A 262 -37.59 63.80 -4.20
N ARG A 263 -37.25 65.06 -3.90
CA ARG A 263 -38.18 66.01 -3.29
C ARG A 263 -39.25 66.49 -4.25
N GLU A 264 -38.88 66.89 -5.46
CA GLU A 264 -39.84 67.35 -6.47
C GLU A 264 -40.88 66.27 -6.81
N HIS A 265 -40.42 65.02 -6.83
CA HIS A 265 -41.25 63.86 -7.15
C HIS A 265 -41.87 63.18 -5.92
N GLY A 266 -41.56 63.62 -4.70
CA GLY A 266 -42.10 63.05 -3.47
C GLY A 266 -41.72 61.59 -3.24
N LEU A 267 -40.53 61.17 -3.68
CA LEU A 267 -40.03 59.80 -3.54
C LEU A 267 -39.72 59.47 -2.07
N ARG A 268 -39.89 58.19 -1.70
CA ARG A 268 -39.47 57.69 -0.39
C ARG A 268 -38.01 57.30 -0.39
N HIS A 269 -37.42 57.40 0.79
CA HIS A 269 -36.06 56.94 1.07
C HIS A 269 -36.08 55.56 1.72
N LEU A 270 -35.02 54.79 1.52
CA LEU A 270 -34.89 53.43 2.05
C LEU A 270 -34.55 53.46 3.55
N PRO A 271 -35.33 52.82 4.43
CA PRO A 271 -34.92 52.60 5.82
C PRO A 271 -33.84 51.51 5.91
N SER A 272 -32.87 51.69 6.81
CA SER A 272 -31.77 50.73 6.99
C SER A 272 -32.23 49.35 7.49
N ASP A 273 -33.31 49.28 8.26
CA ASP A 273 -33.84 48.01 8.77
C ASP A 273 -34.38 47.12 7.65
N ALA A 274 -34.98 47.72 6.60
CA ALA A 274 -35.44 46.97 5.43
C ALA A 274 -34.29 46.32 4.66
N VAL A 275 -33.07 46.90 4.71
CA VAL A 275 -31.86 46.30 4.12
C VAL A 275 -31.42 45.08 4.95
N ILE A 276 -31.45 45.18 6.28
CA ILE A 276 -31.06 44.08 7.18
C ILE A 276 -32.02 42.90 7.05
N ASP A 277 -33.33 43.18 7.01
CA ASP A 277 -34.37 42.17 6.86
C ASP A 277 -34.23 41.43 5.52
N ALA A 278 -34.04 42.17 4.42
CA ALA A 278 -33.85 41.60 3.08
C ALA A 278 -32.60 40.71 3.00
N LEU A 279 -31.51 41.11 3.66
CA LEU A 279 -30.27 40.33 3.67
C LEU A 279 -30.35 39.10 4.56
N THR A 280 -31.03 39.18 5.69
CA THR A 280 -31.21 38.05 6.61
C THR A 280 -32.13 36.97 6.00
N GLY A 281 -33.11 37.38 5.19
CA GLY A 281 -33.98 36.48 4.43
C GLY A 281 -33.33 35.80 3.21
N SER A 282 -32.10 36.17 2.85
CA SER A 282 -31.45 35.70 1.62
C SER A 282 -30.84 34.28 1.68
N GLY A 283 -30.77 33.69 2.88
CA GLY A 283 -30.09 32.41 3.11
C GLY A 283 -28.55 32.48 3.13
N TRP A 284 -27.98 33.68 3.01
CA TRP A 284 -26.55 33.92 3.20
C TRP A 284 -26.25 34.43 4.61
N THR A 285 -25.06 34.14 5.12
CA THR A 285 -24.61 34.74 6.38
C THR A 285 -24.11 36.16 6.10
N VAL A 286 -24.82 37.14 6.66
CA VAL A 286 -24.52 38.55 6.50
C VAL A 286 -23.31 38.93 7.36
N GLY A 287 -22.30 39.54 6.74
CA GLY A 287 -21.14 40.12 7.41
C GLY A 287 -21.33 41.60 7.74
N ASP A 288 -20.25 42.37 7.72
CA ASP A 288 -20.31 43.80 8.02
C ASP A 288 -21.08 44.58 6.94
N ILE A 289 -21.99 45.46 7.38
CA ILE A 289 -22.72 46.41 6.52
C ILE A 289 -22.36 47.84 6.92
N THR A 290 -21.89 48.62 5.95
CA THR A 290 -21.66 50.05 6.07
C THR A 290 -22.78 50.81 5.37
N PHE A 291 -23.58 51.57 6.14
CA PHE A 291 -24.63 52.42 5.58
C PHE A 291 -24.10 53.81 5.22
N HIS A 292 -24.40 54.27 4.02
CA HIS A 292 -24.27 55.67 3.63
C HIS A 292 -25.51 56.42 4.13
N ARG A 293 -25.39 57.03 5.30
CA ARG A 293 -26.50 57.76 5.96
C ARG A 293 -26.73 59.12 5.31
N TYR A 294 -27.97 59.60 5.40
CA TYR A 294 -28.24 61.01 5.15
C TYR A 294 -27.58 61.90 6.23
N PRO A 295 -27.16 63.14 5.91
CA PRO A 295 -26.59 64.03 6.90
C PRO A 295 -27.58 64.32 8.04
N THR A 296 -27.12 64.23 9.28
CA THR A 296 -27.93 64.55 10.47
C THR A 296 -27.94 66.06 10.70
N GLY A 297 -29.03 66.72 10.32
CA GLY A 297 -29.23 68.17 10.51
C GLY A 297 -29.85 68.84 9.29
N TRP A 298 -30.25 70.09 9.43
CA TRP A 298 -30.81 70.87 8.33
C TRP A 298 -29.78 71.05 7.21
N GLN A 299 -30.00 70.42 6.07
CA GLN A 299 -29.15 70.54 4.90
C GLN A 299 -29.76 71.48 3.89
N ARG A 300 -28.97 72.46 3.43
CA ARG A 300 -29.35 73.30 2.30
C ARG A 300 -29.23 72.45 1.03
N LEU A 301 -30.33 72.31 0.29
CA LEU A 301 -30.30 71.59 -0.98
C LEU A 301 -29.43 72.33 -2.02
N PRO A 302 -28.66 71.60 -2.86
CA PRO A 302 -28.01 72.18 -4.03
C PRO A 302 -29.04 72.92 -4.90
N GLY A 303 -28.68 74.07 -5.49
CA GLY A 303 -29.65 74.92 -6.23
C GLY A 303 -30.40 75.95 -5.37
N GLY A 304 -30.32 75.86 -4.05
CA GLY A 304 -30.53 76.99 -3.13
C GLY A 304 -31.98 77.42 -2.86
N GLY A 305 -32.52 77.02 -1.70
CA GLY A 305 -33.69 77.68 -1.13
C GLY A 305 -34.42 76.90 -0.03
N ALA A 306 -34.28 75.57 0.01
CA ALA A 306 -34.95 74.72 1.00
C ALA A 306 -33.94 73.98 1.88
N TYR A 307 -34.28 73.86 3.16
CA TYR A 307 -33.59 72.98 4.11
C TYR A 307 -34.40 71.70 4.31
N VAL A 308 -33.74 70.55 4.32
CA VAL A 308 -34.34 69.25 4.62
C VAL A 308 -33.65 68.65 5.84
N LEU A 309 -34.44 68.04 6.73
CA LEU A 309 -33.96 67.21 7.81
C LEU A 309 -34.32 65.76 7.50
N TYR A 310 -33.33 64.89 7.40
CA TYR A 310 -33.54 63.47 7.16
C TYR A 310 -33.58 62.70 8.48
N ASP A 311 -34.44 61.69 8.52
CA ASP A 311 -34.46 60.72 9.61
C ASP A 311 -33.15 59.90 9.59
N PRO A 312 -32.42 59.79 10.72
CA PRO A 312 -31.20 59.00 10.80
C PRO A 312 -31.39 57.51 10.48
N ALA A 313 -32.61 56.96 10.57
CA ALA A 313 -32.93 55.59 10.20
C ALA A 313 -32.89 55.35 8.67
N LEU A 314 -32.92 56.41 7.86
CA LEU A 314 -32.86 56.32 6.40
C LEU A 314 -31.42 56.21 5.91
N CYS A 315 -31.21 55.41 4.88
CA CYS A 315 -29.94 55.29 4.18
C CYS A 315 -30.06 55.77 2.73
N ARG A 316 -29.05 56.54 2.30
CA ARG A 316 -28.82 56.93 0.91
C ARG A 316 -28.12 55.82 0.11
N GLY A 317 -27.53 54.86 0.80
CA GLY A 317 -26.86 53.74 0.19
C GLY A 317 -26.31 52.79 1.25
N PHE A 318 -25.77 51.67 0.82
CA PHE A 318 -24.99 50.80 1.69
C PHE A 318 -23.95 50.04 0.88
N ARG A 319 -22.91 49.58 1.58
CA ARG A 319 -21.98 48.56 1.13
C ARG A 319 -21.96 47.44 2.16
N GLY A 320 -22.21 46.21 1.74
CA GLY A 320 -22.29 45.05 2.62
C GLY A 320 -21.50 43.87 2.06
N ARG A 321 -21.25 42.89 2.94
CA ARG A 321 -20.68 41.60 2.56
C ARG A 321 -21.59 40.48 3.03
N ALA A 322 -21.68 39.43 2.23
CA ALA A 322 -22.38 38.21 2.59
C ALA A 322 -21.53 36.99 2.25
N HIS A 323 -21.68 35.92 3.03
CA HIS A 323 -20.90 34.70 2.89
C HIS A 323 -21.78 33.45 2.89
N ARG A 324 -21.35 32.42 2.17
CA ARG A 324 -22.03 31.11 2.13
C ARG A 324 -21.00 29.99 2.19
N ARG A 325 -21.26 29.03 3.09
CA ARG A 325 -20.55 27.75 3.19
C ARG A 325 -21.21 26.73 2.28
N TYR A 326 -20.41 25.90 1.62
CA TYR A 326 -20.86 24.71 0.89
C TYR A 326 -19.69 23.75 0.72
N ALA A 327 -19.97 22.54 0.30
CA ALA A 327 -18.96 21.53 0.03
C ALA A 327 -19.06 21.06 -1.43
N GLN A 328 -17.92 20.61 -1.94
CA GLN A 328 -17.80 19.93 -3.22
C GLN A 328 -17.13 18.59 -2.99
N GLN A 329 -17.58 17.54 -3.64
CA GLN A 329 -16.87 16.26 -3.65
C GLN A 329 -15.78 16.31 -4.73
N VAL A 330 -14.57 15.89 -4.39
CA VAL A 330 -13.44 15.81 -5.33
C VAL A 330 -13.05 14.34 -5.47
N GLU A 331 -12.86 13.88 -6.70
CA GLU A 331 -12.36 12.53 -7.00
C GLU A 331 -11.06 12.61 -7.81
N GLU A 332 -10.03 11.95 -7.30
CA GLU A 332 -8.75 11.77 -7.96
C GLU A 332 -8.61 10.33 -8.44
N HIS A 333 -8.06 10.17 -9.64
CA HIS A 333 -7.86 8.87 -10.27
C HIS A 333 -6.40 8.68 -10.65
N TYR A 334 -5.78 7.67 -10.07
CA TYR A 334 -4.40 7.28 -10.35
C TYR A 334 -4.37 5.92 -11.03
N ARG A 335 -3.55 5.81 -12.07
CA ARG A 335 -3.25 4.56 -12.74
C ARG A 335 -1.75 4.31 -12.67
N VAL A 336 -1.36 3.36 -11.82
CA VAL A 336 0.05 2.99 -11.64
C VAL A 336 0.32 1.69 -12.39
N VAL A 337 1.30 1.71 -13.29
CA VAL A 337 1.72 0.55 -14.08
C VAL A 337 3.09 0.08 -13.62
N VAL A 338 3.15 -1.09 -13.00
CA VAL A 338 4.40 -1.74 -12.61
C VAL A 338 4.83 -2.68 -13.73
N ARG A 339 5.90 -2.34 -14.43
CA ARG A 339 6.42 -3.13 -15.56
C ARG A 339 7.44 -4.16 -15.11
N ASN A 340 7.39 -5.31 -15.76
CA ASN A 340 8.47 -6.29 -15.76
C ASN A 340 9.38 -6.05 -16.99
N PRO A 341 10.53 -5.38 -16.84
CA PRO A 341 11.43 -5.10 -17.97
C PRO A 341 12.08 -6.37 -18.54
N PHE A 342 12.00 -7.49 -17.83
CA PHE A 342 12.68 -8.73 -18.18
C PHE A 342 11.76 -9.75 -18.86
N ALA A 343 10.46 -9.48 -18.91
CA ALA A 343 9.52 -10.34 -19.61
C ALA A 343 9.89 -10.41 -21.11
N PRO A 344 10.04 -11.61 -21.70
CA PRO A 344 10.35 -11.76 -23.12
C PRO A 344 9.32 -11.05 -24.00
N ALA A 345 9.72 -10.63 -25.21
CA ALA A 345 8.83 -9.94 -26.14
C ALA A 345 7.49 -10.67 -26.39
N ALA A 346 7.49 -12.01 -26.36
CA ALA A 346 6.28 -12.82 -26.49
C ALA A 346 5.31 -12.66 -25.30
N VAL A 347 5.82 -12.43 -24.09
CA VAL A 347 5.04 -12.21 -22.85
C VAL A 347 4.58 -10.77 -22.74
N GLN A 348 5.35 -9.82 -23.27
CA GLN A 348 4.96 -8.39 -23.31
C GLN A 348 3.63 -8.16 -24.06
N LEU A 349 3.24 -9.09 -24.93
CA LEU A 349 1.97 -9.08 -25.67
C LEU A 349 0.78 -9.62 -24.86
N ALA A 350 1.02 -10.24 -23.70
CA ALA A 350 -0.04 -10.74 -22.83
C ALA A 350 -0.76 -9.59 -22.08
N GLY A 351 -1.99 -9.87 -21.65
CA GLY A 351 -2.79 -8.94 -20.85
C GLY A 351 -2.14 -8.63 -19.50
N PRO A 352 -2.44 -7.45 -18.92
CA PRO A 352 -1.94 -7.09 -17.60
C PRO A 352 -2.62 -7.94 -16.51
N LEU A 353 -1.95 -8.06 -15.37
CA LEU A 353 -2.66 -8.34 -14.12
C LEU A 353 -3.22 -7.02 -13.60
N SER A 354 -4.52 -6.94 -13.35
CA SER A 354 -5.17 -5.71 -12.87
C SER A 354 -5.57 -5.83 -11.41
N GLU A 355 -5.40 -4.73 -10.68
CA GLU A 355 -5.78 -4.56 -9.29
C GLU A 355 -6.44 -3.20 -9.12
N SER A 356 -7.53 -3.12 -8.36
CA SER A 356 -8.28 -1.89 -8.14
C SER A 356 -8.42 -1.60 -6.66
N PHE A 357 -8.26 -0.34 -6.29
CA PHE A 357 -8.37 0.15 -4.92
C PHE A 357 -9.14 1.48 -4.91
N ALA A 358 -9.98 1.68 -3.89
CA ALA A 358 -10.71 2.91 -3.71
C ALA A 358 -10.67 3.32 -2.24
N LEU A 359 -10.40 4.58 -1.98
CA LEU A 359 -10.41 5.19 -0.66
C LEU A 359 -11.28 6.44 -0.68
N GLN A 360 -12.12 6.58 0.33
CA GLN A 360 -12.98 7.74 0.51
C GLN A 360 -12.77 8.31 1.91
N VAL A 361 -12.56 9.61 2.00
CA VAL A 361 -12.54 10.33 3.27
C VAL A 361 -13.95 10.41 3.83
N ASP A 362 -14.15 9.85 5.01
CA ASP A 362 -15.42 9.92 5.75
C ASP A 362 -15.34 11.06 6.78
N ALA A 363 -15.53 12.29 6.28
CA ALA A 363 -15.52 13.49 7.11
C ALA A 363 -16.94 13.91 7.48
N GLU A 364 -17.20 14.01 8.78
CA GLU A 364 -18.38 14.68 9.33
C GLU A 364 -18.27 16.20 9.07
N ILE A 365 -19.03 16.71 8.10
CA ILE A 365 -18.99 18.12 7.67
C ILE A 365 -20.31 18.87 7.88
N ASP A 366 -21.37 18.20 8.31
CA ASP A 366 -22.72 18.79 8.42
C ASP A 366 -22.79 19.93 9.43
N ASP A 367 -22.10 19.80 10.56
CA ASP A 367 -21.97 20.85 11.56
C ASP A 367 -21.27 22.09 10.99
N TRP A 368 -20.24 21.86 10.15
CA TRP A 368 -19.54 22.95 9.47
C TRP A 368 -20.44 23.61 8.41
N LEU A 369 -21.23 22.85 7.65
CA LEU A 369 -22.14 23.39 6.65
C LEU A 369 -23.25 24.25 7.27
N SER A 370 -23.72 23.87 8.46
CA SER A 370 -24.83 24.52 9.16
C SER A 370 -24.37 25.72 10.02
N GLY A 371 -23.10 25.76 10.41
CA GLY A 371 -22.54 26.82 11.23
C GLY A 371 -22.27 28.12 10.46
N PRO A 372 -22.34 29.29 11.12
CA PRO A 372 -21.96 30.55 10.48
C PRO A 372 -20.44 30.55 10.16
N PRO A 373 -20.00 31.11 9.02
CA PRO A 373 -18.58 31.35 8.74
C PRO A 373 -17.91 32.06 9.92
N PRO A 374 -16.65 31.72 10.27
CA PRO A 374 -15.98 32.39 11.37
C PRO A 374 -15.93 33.87 11.02
N ALA A 375 -16.41 34.74 11.93
CA ALA A 375 -16.43 36.18 11.67
C ALA A 375 -15.04 36.62 11.20
N SER A 376 -14.95 37.34 10.08
CA SER A 376 -13.71 37.91 9.53
C SER A 376 -12.92 38.76 10.55
N ASN A 377 -13.59 39.10 11.66
CA ASN A 377 -13.11 39.97 12.71
C ASN A 377 -12.81 39.19 14.00
N ALA A 378 -12.76 37.84 13.98
CA ALA A 378 -12.39 37.06 15.16
C ALA A 378 -11.07 37.53 15.77
N ALA A 379 -10.11 37.97 14.95
CA ALA A 379 -8.85 38.55 15.44
C ALA A 379 -9.00 39.93 16.13
N GLN A 380 -10.05 40.71 15.86
CA GLN A 380 -10.30 42.00 16.53
C GLN A 380 -11.34 41.90 17.67
N LEU A 381 -12.31 40.98 17.59
CA LEU A 381 -13.30 40.74 18.65
C LEU A 381 -12.79 39.82 19.78
N LEU A 382 -11.72 39.05 19.55
CA LEU A 382 -10.99 38.33 20.62
C LEU A 382 -10.35 39.25 21.67
N SER A 383 -10.40 40.58 21.49
CA SER A 383 -9.86 41.55 22.45
C SER A 383 -10.87 42.10 23.46
N TYR A 384 -12.19 41.86 23.30
CA TYR A 384 -13.20 42.46 24.19
C TYR A 384 -14.26 41.53 24.78
N LEU A 385 -14.38 40.28 24.35
CA LEU A 385 -15.26 39.28 24.98
C LEU A 385 -14.58 37.90 24.94
N PRO A 386 -14.57 37.13 26.04
CA PRO A 386 -14.14 35.74 26.02
C PRO A 386 -15.24 34.93 25.34
N LEU A 387 -15.31 35.01 24.01
CA LEU A 387 -16.02 34.00 23.23
C LEU A 387 -15.16 32.74 23.23
N PRO A 388 -15.76 31.55 23.42
CA PRO A 388 -15.01 30.30 23.28
C PRO A 388 -14.36 30.28 21.90
N ALA A 389 -13.12 29.79 21.84
CA ALA A 389 -12.42 29.56 20.58
C ALA A 389 -13.36 28.81 19.60
N PRO A 390 -13.33 29.12 18.29
CA PRO A 390 -14.18 28.41 17.35
C PRO A 390 -13.97 26.91 17.53
N THR A 391 -15.04 26.20 17.88
CA THR A 391 -15.10 24.75 18.06
C THR A 391 -15.06 24.00 16.72
N ASP A 392 -14.93 24.72 15.60
CA ASP A 392 -14.94 24.16 14.25
C ASP A 392 -13.66 23.34 14.03
N ARG A 393 -13.84 22.04 13.78
CA ARG A 393 -12.78 21.08 13.38
C ARG A 393 -12.04 21.52 12.10
N TYR A 394 -12.70 22.30 11.25
CA TYR A 394 -12.18 22.79 9.97
C TYR A 394 -12.25 24.32 9.88
N THR A 395 -11.12 24.97 9.59
CA THR A 395 -11.07 26.43 9.43
C THR A 395 -10.79 26.78 7.96
N VAL A 396 -11.81 27.24 7.25
CA VAL A 396 -11.67 27.82 5.91
C VAL A 396 -11.64 29.35 6.04
N PRO A 397 -10.61 30.04 5.56
CA PRO A 397 -10.55 31.50 5.62
C PRO A 397 -11.76 32.13 4.92
N VAL A 398 -12.35 33.14 5.53
CA VAL A 398 -13.39 33.93 4.87
C VAL A 398 -12.71 34.89 3.88
N PRO A 399 -13.12 34.93 2.60
CA PRO A 399 -12.57 35.88 1.63
C PRO A 399 -12.70 37.33 2.12
N ALA A 400 -11.63 38.13 1.99
CA ALA A 400 -11.61 39.53 2.42
C ALA A 400 -12.52 40.47 1.57
N GLY A 401 -13.07 39.96 0.48
CA GLY A 401 -13.99 40.64 -0.42
C GLY A 401 -14.72 39.64 -1.31
N ALA A 402 -15.12 40.07 -2.51
CA ALA A 402 -15.69 39.21 -3.54
C ALA A 402 -14.68 38.11 -3.93
N GLY A 403 -15.04 36.84 -3.69
CA GLY A 403 -14.17 35.71 -4.00
C GLY A 403 -14.58 34.41 -3.32
N GLU A 404 -13.70 33.43 -3.39
CA GLU A 404 -13.90 32.11 -2.80
C GLU A 404 -12.61 31.61 -2.17
N SER A 405 -12.74 30.93 -1.05
CA SER A 405 -11.65 30.25 -0.36
C SER A 405 -12.08 28.81 -0.10
N TRP A 406 -11.13 27.89 -0.12
CA TRP A 406 -11.41 26.47 0.03
C TRP A 406 -10.35 25.75 0.85
N LEU A 407 -10.73 24.57 1.35
CA LEU A 407 -9.88 23.64 2.08
C LEU A 407 -10.23 22.22 1.64
N ASP A 408 -9.21 21.44 1.31
CA ASP A 408 -9.35 20.01 1.03
C ASP A 408 -9.24 19.23 2.33
N VAL A 409 -10.24 18.40 2.64
CA VAL A 409 -10.24 17.59 3.85
C VAL A 409 -9.43 16.33 3.60
N THR A 410 -8.10 16.49 3.59
CA THR A 410 -7.16 15.40 3.30
C THR A 410 -6.14 15.15 4.40
N ASP A 411 -6.12 15.95 5.46
CA ASP A 411 -5.11 15.88 6.53
C ASP A 411 -5.53 14.93 7.68
N ARG A 412 -6.43 13.98 7.39
CA ARG A 412 -6.90 12.99 8.36
C ARG A 412 -5.93 11.80 8.40
N ASP A 413 -5.58 11.35 9.61
CA ASP A 413 -4.64 10.23 9.79
C ASP A 413 -5.19 8.90 9.25
N GLU A 414 -6.50 8.67 9.38
CA GLU A 414 -7.14 7.38 9.08
C GLU A 414 -7.29 7.15 7.57
N ASP A 415 -7.78 8.16 6.84
CA ASP A 415 -8.29 8.06 5.47
C ASP A 415 -7.83 9.22 4.57
N GLY A 416 -6.93 10.08 5.05
CA GLY A 416 -6.41 11.23 4.33
C GLY A 416 -5.31 10.91 3.31
N ARG A 417 -4.58 11.95 2.89
CA ARG A 417 -3.53 11.89 1.87
C ARG A 417 -2.40 10.93 2.24
N ASP A 418 -1.97 10.94 3.50
CA ASP A 418 -0.89 10.08 3.98
C ASP A 418 -1.31 8.60 4.03
N ALA A 419 -2.57 8.33 4.42
CA ALA A 419 -3.16 6.99 4.37
C ALA A 419 -3.22 6.48 2.92
N LEU A 420 -3.64 7.33 1.97
CA LEU A 420 -3.62 6.99 0.55
C LEU A 420 -2.21 6.70 0.04
N ALA A 421 -1.24 7.58 0.34
CA ALA A 421 0.14 7.40 -0.11
C ALA A 421 0.72 6.07 0.42
N THR A 422 0.43 5.74 1.67
CA THR A 422 0.83 4.47 2.30
C THR A 422 0.14 3.28 1.61
N ALA A 423 -1.17 3.34 1.37
CA ALA A 423 -1.91 2.31 0.66
C ALA A 423 -1.38 2.09 -0.78
N ALA A 424 -1.12 3.17 -1.52
CA ALA A 424 -0.56 3.10 -2.86
C ALA A 424 0.83 2.45 -2.86
N ALA A 425 1.69 2.79 -1.90
CA ALA A 425 3.01 2.18 -1.75
C ALA A 425 2.92 0.66 -1.44
N VAL A 426 1.94 0.24 -0.62
CA VAL A 426 1.67 -1.18 -0.34
C VAL A 426 1.26 -1.94 -1.60
N LEU A 427 0.34 -1.39 -2.40
CA LEU A 427 -0.12 -2.01 -3.65
C LEU A 427 1.04 -2.16 -4.65
N VAL A 428 1.86 -1.11 -4.77
CA VAL A 428 3.08 -1.14 -5.59
C VAL A 428 4.06 -2.20 -5.10
N ALA A 429 4.33 -2.27 -3.79
CA ALA A 429 5.23 -3.27 -3.21
C ALA A 429 4.72 -4.71 -3.49
N ARG A 430 3.41 -4.94 -3.40
CA ARG A 430 2.78 -6.22 -3.73
C ARG A 430 2.94 -6.60 -5.21
N ALA A 431 2.75 -5.63 -6.11
CA ALA A 431 2.97 -5.81 -7.54
C ALA A 431 4.45 -6.14 -7.85
N VAL A 432 5.39 -5.42 -7.25
CA VAL A 432 6.83 -5.67 -7.36
C VAL A 432 7.20 -7.05 -6.87
N ARG A 433 6.70 -7.45 -5.69
CA ARG A 433 6.90 -8.79 -5.10
C ARG A 433 6.44 -9.89 -6.05
N ARG A 434 5.24 -9.78 -6.64
CA ARG A 434 4.73 -10.73 -7.64
C ARG A 434 5.63 -10.83 -8.88
N ILE A 435 6.11 -9.70 -9.40
CA ILE A 435 7.02 -9.71 -10.55
C ILE A 435 8.34 -10.40 -10.18
N GLN A 436 8.95 -10.03 -9.06
CA GLN A 436 10.23 -10.63 -8.63
C GLN A 436 10.11 -12.13 -8.34
N GLU A 437 9.00 -12.58 -7.78
CA GLU A 437 8.70 -14.00 -7.56
C GLU A 437 8.69 -14.76 -8.89
N SER A 438 8.08 -14.19 -9.94
CA SER A 438 8.06 -14.79 -11.27
C SER A 438 9.45 -14.88 -11.92
N LEU A 439 10.31 -13.88 -11.69
CA LEU A 439 11.68 -13.87 -12.20
C LEU A 439 12.53 -14.98 -11.56
N ARG A 440 12.25 -15.30 -10.29
CA ARG A 440 12.95 -16.33 -9.50
C ARG A 440 12.46 -17.75 -9.77
N ALA A 441 11.44 -17.94 -10.60
CA ALA A 441 10.98 -19.26 -11.02
C ALA A 441 11.96 -19.98 -11.96
N SER A 442 13.01 -19.30 -12.43
CA SER A 442 14.14 -19.96 -13.10
C SER A 442 15.10 -20.52 -12.04
N GLU A 443 15.49 -21.78 -12.20
CA GLU A 443 16.28 -22.52 -11.22
C GLU A 443 17.49 -23.21 -11.86
N VAL A 444 18.57 -23.35 -11.09
CA VAL A 444 19.66 -24.29 -11.40
C VAL A 444 19.71 -25.35 -10.32
N GLU A 445 19.37 -26.58 -10.68
CA GLU A 445 19.43 -27.74 -9.78
C GLU A 445 20.72 -28.54 -10.00
N PHE A 446 21.31 -29.05 -8.92
CA PHE A 446 22.45 -29.97 -8.96
C PHE A 446 22.50 -30.84 -7.70
N ASP A 447 23.18 -31.98 -7.81
CA ASP A 447 23.42 -32.88 -6.70
C ASP A 447 24.88 -32.79 -6.26
N MET A 448 25.14 -32.88 -4.96
CA MET A 448 26.50 -32.90 -4.41
C MET A 448 26.60 -33.87 -3.22
N PRO A 449 27.81 -34.30 -2.82
CA PRO A 449 27.98 -35.01 -1.55
C PRO A 449 27.34 -34.24 -0.40
N ALA A 450 26.77 -34.94 0.58
CA ALA A 450 26.06 -34.30 1.69
C ALA A 450 26.89 -33.19 2.34
N ASP A 451 26.31 -32.00 2.38
CA ASP A 451 26.92 -30.81 2.92
C ASP A 451 25.97 -30.09 3.88
N PRO A 452 26.08 -30.38 5.19
CA PRO A 452 25.18 -29.85 6.21
C PRO A 452 25.36 -28.34 6.45
N THR A 453 26.30 -27.68 5.77
CA THR A 453 26.54 -26.24 5.88
C THR A 453 25.64 -25.42 4.97
N ILE A 454 24.98 -26.05 3.98
CA ILE A 454 24.06 -25.38 3.07
C ILE A 454 22.70 -25.16 3.75
N ASP A 455 22.19 -23.94 3.64
CA ASP A 455 20.86 -23.54 4.13
C ASP A 455 20.23 -22.50 3.18
N LEU A 456 18.96 -22.15 3.37
CA LEU A 456 18.23 -21.16 2.54
C LEU A 456 18.89 -19.76 2.54
N THR A 457 19.70 -19.46 3.56
CA THR A 457 20.48 -18.22 3.65
C THR A 457 21.72 -18.23 2.74
N SER A 458 22.13 -19.39 2.23
CA SER A 458 23.33 -19.56 1.43
C SER A 458 23.17 -19.01 0.01
N VAL A 459 24.25 -18.40 -0.48
CA VAL A 459 24.35 -17.89 -1.85
C VAL A 459 25.48 -18.63 -2.53
N LEU A 460 25.18 -19.31 -3.63
CA LEU A 460 26.15 -20.15 -4.32
C LEU A 460 26.41 -19.58 -5.72
N ALA A 461 27.69 -19.53 -6.08
CA ALA A 461 28.12 -19.33 -7.46
C ALA A 461 28.50 -20.67 -8.08
N ILE A 462 28.16 -20.90 -9.34
CA ILE A 462 28.59 -22.03 -10.15
C ILE A 462 29.44 -21.46 -11.27
N GLU A 463 30.70 -21.87 -11.31
CA GLU A 463 31.66 -21.46 -12.35
C GLU A 463 32.17 -22.70 -13.06
N THR A 464 31.59 -22.94 -14.24
CA THR A 464 31.96 -24.05 -15.11
C THR A 464 32.05 -23.53 -16.53
N GLY A 465 32.85 -24.17 -17.39
CA GLY A 465 32.97 -23.75 -18.79
C GLY A 465 31.69 -23.91 -19.64
N ALA A 466 30.58 -24.41 -19.08
CA ALA A 466 29.30 -24.54 -19.77
C ALA A 466 28.17 -23.73 -19.10
N VAL A 467 28.28 -23.49 -17.80
CA VAL A 467 27.27 -22.78 -16.99
C VAL A 467 27.98 -21.87 -16.01
N THR A 468 27.65 -20.59 -16.05
CA THR A 468 27.98 -19.61 -15.02
C THR A 468 26.70 -19.13 -14.36
N ALA A 469 26.53 -19.36 -13.07
CA ALA A 469 25.32 -18.98 -12.35
C ALA A 469 25.65 -18.40 -10.97
N LEU A 470 24.86 -17.44 -10.53
CA LEU A 470 24.86 -16.92 -9.17
C LEU A 470 23.41 -16.89 -8.69
N GLY A 471 23.15 -17.51 -7.55
CA GLY A 471 21.79 -17.56 -7.01
C GLY A 471 21.75 -17.88 -5.53
N ARG A 472 20.63 -17.54 -4.90
CA ARG A 472 20.31 -17.94 -3.54
C ARG A 472 19.70 -19.34 -3.55
N VAL A 473 19.99 -20.13 -2.52
CA VAL A 473 19.37 -21.45 -2.35
C VAL A 473 17.88 -21.28 -2.09
N ARG A 474 17.06 -21.71 -3.05
CA ARG A 474 15.60 -21.66 -2.97
C ARG A 474 15.03 -22.87 -2.26
N ARG A 475 15.64 -24.03 -2.52
CA ARG A 475 15.31 -25.28 -1.84
C ARG A 475 16.52 -26.19 -1.83
N TRP A 476 16.56 -27.06 -0.83
CA TRP A 476 17.52 -28.14 -0.75
C TRP A 476 16.87 -29.39 -0.18
N ARG A 477 17.42 -30.55 -0.54
CA ARG A 477 17.03 -31.84 0.00
C ARG A 477 18.28 -32.66 0.28
N GLU A 478 18.44 -33.09 1.51
CA GLU A 478 19.47 -34.04 1.92
C GLU A 478 18.85 -35.43 2.03
N VAL A 479 19.55 -36.43 1.52
CA VAL A 479 19.18 -37.84 1.68
C VAL A 479 20.38 -38.60 2.24
N TYR A 480 20.16 -39.24 3.39
CA TYR A 480 21.11 -40.09 4.09
C TYR A 480 20.57 -41.51 4.11
N ASP A 481 21.12 -42.38 3.27
CA ASP A 481 20.69 -43.76 3.14
C ASP A 481 21.64 -44.68 3.89
N HIS A 482 21.16 -45.22 5.02
CA HIS A 482 21.93 -46.09 5.91
C HIS A 482 22.20 -47.48 5.30
N ASP A 483 21.35 -47.91 4.36
CA ASP A 483 21.44 -49.24 3.75
C ASP A 483 22.46 -49.23 2.60
N THR A 484 22.48 -48.15 1.81
CA THR A 484 23.43 -48.00 0.69
C THR A 484 24.70 -47.23 1.05
N GLY A 485 24.70 -46.51 2.18
CA GLY A 485 25.80 -45.66 2.62
C GLY A 485 25.92 -44.35 1.82
N THR A 486 24.88 -43.95 1.07
CA THR A 486 24.88 -42.70 0.28
C THR A 486 24.40 -41.52 1.09
N ALA A 487 25.10 -40.39 0.97
CA ALA A 487 24.69 -39.11 1.53
C ALA A 487 24.82 -38.05 0.44
N VAL A 488 23.70 -37.47 0.02
CA VAL A 488 23.61 -36.55 -1.12
C VAL A 488 22.75 -35.34 -0.73
N THR A 489 23.21 -34.14 -1.11
CA THR A 489 22.41 -32.91 -1.06
C THR A 489 22.05 -32.50 -2.49
N THR A 490 20.76 -32.46 -2.79
CA THR A 490 20.20 -31.80 -3.99
C THR A 490 19.92 -30.35 -3.65
N VAL A 491 20.42 -29.41 -4.44
CA VAL A 491 20.26 -27.96 -4.23
C VAL A 491 19.63 -27.36 -5.47
N ALA A 492 18.64 -26.49 -5.30
CA ALA A 492 18.13 -25.64 -6.37
C ALA A 492 18.37 -24.17 -6.04
N LEU A 493 19.05 -23.48 -6.95
CA LEU A 493 19.34 -22.05 -6.86
C LEU A 493 18.30 -21.26 -7.64
N ALA A 494 17.67 -20.27 -7.00
CA ALA A 494 16.91 -19.27 -7.74
C ALA A 494 17.87 -18.36 -8.50
N VAL A 495 17.69 -18.29 -9.81
CA VAL A 495 18.50 -17.46 -10.71
C VAL A 495 17.61 -16.54 -11.53
N ALA A 496 18.09 -15.34 -11.81
CA ALA A 496 17.46 -14.46 -12.79
C ALA A 496 18.12 -14.69 -14.17
N PRO A 497 17.37 -14.68 -15.28
CA PRO A 497 17.95 -14.80 -16.62
C PRO A 497 18.74 -13.55 -17.06
N VAL A 498 18.81 -12.52 -16.23
CA VAL A 498 19.22 -11.15 -16.56
C VAL A 498 19.96 -10.54 -15.37
N GLY A 499 20.86 -9.59 -15.65
CA GLY A 499 21.66 -8.91 -14.64
C GLY A 499 20.84 -8.11 -13.63
N TYR A 500 21.51 -7.61 -12.59
CA TYR A 500 20.89 -6.79 -11.56
C TYR A 500 20.39 -5.45 -12.13
N MET A 501 19.16 -5.09 -11.77
CA MET A 501 18.57 -3.76 -12.01
C MET A 501 17.93 -3.29 -10.71
N PRO A 502 18.24 -2.06 -10.25
CA PRO A 502 17.63 -1.52 -9.04
C PRO A 502 16.13 -1.30 -9.23
N GLN A 503 15.39 -1.43 -8.14
CA GLN A 503 13.97 -1.07 -8.05
C GLN A 503 13.81 0.45 -8.11
N GLU A 504 12.87 0.94 -8.91
CA GLU A 504 12.51 2.37 -8.91
C GLU A 504 11.71 2.74 -7.66
N ALA A 505 12.01 3.93 -7.11
CA ALA A 505 11.26 4.48 -5.99
C ALA A 505 9.90 4.98 -6.47
N PHE A 506 8.85 4.64 -5.72
CA PHE A 506 7.49 5.12 -5.97
C PHE A 506 7.15 6.24 -4.99
N ALA A 507 6.59 7.32 -5.51
CA ALA A 507 5.95 8.37 -4.74
C ALA A 507 4.69 8.80 -5.49
N LEU A 508 3.59 8.94 -4.77
CA LEU A 508 2.34 9.44 -5.32
C LEU A 508 2.45 10.95 -5.47
N ASP A 509 2.56 11.45 -6.70
CA ASP A 509 2.70 12.88 -6.99
C ASP A 509 1.50 13.35 -7.83
N GLN A 510 0.61 14.11 -7.20
CA GLN A 510 -0.41 14.90 -7.88
C GLN A 510 -0.86 16.02 -6.94
N ALA A 511 -0.82 17.25 -7.44
CA ALA A 511 -1.49 18.35 -6.79
C ALA A 511 -3.03 18.19 -6.93
N PRO A 512 -3.80 18.47 -5.87
CA PRO A 512 -5.26 18.50 -5.95
C PRO A 512 -5.75 19.31 -7.16
N PRO A 513 -6.86 18.92 -7.82
CA PRO A 513 -7.38 19.70 -8.93
C PRO A 513 -7.69 21.12 -8.47
N GLY A 514 -7.41 22.11 -9.33
CA GLY A 514 -7.73 23.50 -9.07
C GLY A 514 -9.24 23.73 -8.89
N ASN A 515 -9.62 24.83 -8.27
CA ASN A 515 -11.03 25.22 -8.19
C ASN A 515 -11.50 25.75 -9.56
N PRO A 516 -12.75 25.48 -10.00
CA PRO A 516 -13.29 26.06 -11.23
C PRO A 516 -13.26 27.60 -11.20
N GLU A 517 -13.12 28.22 -12.37
CA GLU A 517 -13.11 29.68 -12.49
C GLU A 517 -14.48 30.28 -12.12
N ILE A 518 -14.44 31.35 -11.32
CA ILE A 518 -15.66 32.06 -10.90
C ILE A 518 -15.84 33.30 -11.77
N ARG A 519 -17.02 33.42 -12.38
CA ARG A 519 -17.40 34.65 -13.09
C ARG A 519 -17.58 35.80 -12.10
N VAL A 520 -17.10 37.00 -12.44
CA VAL A 520 -17.24 38.20 -11.60
C VAL A 520 -18.70 38.50 -11.25
N SER A 521 -19.64 38.25 -12.18
CA SER A 521 -21.08 38.41 -11.94
C SER A 521 -21.63 37.49 -10.85
N ALA A 522 -20.98 36.35 -10.58
CA ALA A 522 -21.33 35.43 -9.52
C ALA A 522 -20.77 35.85 -8.14
N LEU A 523 -20.12 37.02 -8.07
CA LEU A 523 -19.54 37.59 -6.85
C LEU A 523 -20.18 38.91 -6.41
N SER A 524 -21.24 39.35 -7.10
CA SER A 524 -21.98 40.58 -6.82
C SER A 524 -23.48 40.29 -6.73
N GLY A 525 -24.15 40.85 -5.72
CA GLY A 525 -25.62 40.83 -5.70
C GLY A 525 -26.24 41.90 -6.60
N ALA A 526 -27.48 41.67 -7.03
CA ALA A 526 -28.25 42.62 -7.83
C ALA A 526 -29.18 43.44 -6.94
N CYS A 527 -29.14 44.76 -7.12
CA CYS A 527 -30.02 45.69 -6.42
C CYS A 527 -30.14 47.01 -7.20
N GLY A 528 -31.29 47.22 -7.84
CA GLY A 528 -31.60 48.41 -8.63
C GLY A 528 -32.43 49.47 -7.90
N ASN A 529 -32.88 50.44 -8.69
CA ASN A 529 -33.72 51.56 -8.26
C ASN A 529 -34.93 51.63 -9.19
N HIS A 530 -36.15 51.47 -8.67
CA HIS A 530 -37.38 51.40 -9.45
C HIS A 530 -38.42 52.41 -8.94
N VAL A 531 -38.96 53.24 -9.85
CA VAL A 531 -39.98 54.26 -9.53
C VAL A 531 -41.26 53.96 -10.30
N GLY A 532 -42.36 53.82 -9.56
CA GLY A 532 -43.72 53.75 -10.11
C GLY A 532 -44.41 55.11 -10.06
N SER A 533 -45.64 55.18 -10.61
CA SER A 533 -46.45 56.40 -10.67
C SER A 533 -45.80 57.57 -11.45
N VAL A 534 -44.91 57.24 -12.39
CA VAL A 534 -44.31 58.19 -13.33
C VAL A 534 -44.71 57.86 -14.76
N ALA A 535 -44.86 58.88 -15.60
CA ALA A 535 -45.21 58.71 -17.00
C ALA A 535 -44.19 57.80 -17.72
N GLY A 536 -44.68 56.69 -18.30
CA GLY A 536 -43.83 55.69 -18.95
C GLY A 536 -43.16 54.67 -18.02
N ALA A 537 -43.56 54.59 -16.74
CA ALA A 537 -43.14 53.52 -15.85
C ALA A 537 -43.50 52.14 -16.45
N PRO A 538 -42.56 51.18 -16.49
CA PRO A 538 -42.86 49.83 -16.95
C PRO A 538 -43.87 49.12 -16.05
N GLU A 539 -44.51 48.06 -16.54
CA GLU A 539 -45.28 47.17 -15.67
C GLU A 539 -44.33 46.47 -14.68
N LEU A 540 -44.78 46.27 -13.45
CA LEU A 540 -44.01 45.60 -12.41
C LEU A 540 -43.70 44.16 -12.86
N SER A 541 -42.41 43.84 -12.94
CA SER A 541 -41.92 42.50 -13.28
C SER A 541 -41.26 41.84 -12.07
N ALA A 542 -41.35 40.52 -11.99
CA ALA A 542 -40.63 39.71 -11.01
C ALA A 542 -39.09 39.78 -11.19
N GLU A 543 -38.62 40.18 -12.37
CA GLU A 543 -37.19 40.37 -12.67
C GLU A 543 -36.62 41.68 -12.12
N GLN A 544 -37.47 42.62 -11.70
CA GLN A 544 -37.01 43.85 -11.06
C GLN A 544 -36.60 43.53 -9.63
N ILE A 545 -35.33 43.76 -9.31
CA ILE A 545 -34.78 43.59 -7.96
C ILE A 545 -34.24 44.94 -7.48
N GLY A 546 -34.46 45.28 -6.21
CA GLY A 546 -33.88 46.46 -5.59
C GLY A 546 -34.88 47.29 -4.78
N PHE A 547 -34.67 48.60 -4.78
CA PHE A 547 -35.53 49.53 -4.05
C PHE A 547 -36.70 50.00 -4.92
N PHE A 548 -37.92 49.76 -4.44
CA PHE A 548 -39.16 50.20 -5.08
C PHE A 548 -39.77 51.37 -4.33
N THR A 549 -40.01 52.47 -5.06
CA THR A 549 -40.70 53.67 -4.56
C THR A 549 -41.69 54.19 -5.59
N ASN A 550 -42.54 55.15 -5.23
CA ASN A 550 -43.47 55.80 -6.15
C ASN A 550 -43.31 57.31 -6.14
N ALA A 551 -43.51 57.94 -7.29
CA ALA A 551 -43.72 59.38 -7.35
C ALA A 551 -45.08 59.74 -6.75
N ARG A 552 -45.13 60.86 -6.04
CA ARG A 552 -46.34 61.38 -5.36
C ARG A 552 -46.69 62.80 -5.79
N SER A 553 -45.78 63.45 -6.51
CA SER A 553 -45.88 64.82 -6.97
C SER A 553 -44.91 65.04 -8.14
N GLY A 554 -44.89 66.25 -8.70
CA GLY A 554 -43.89 66.65 -9.68
C GLY A 554 -44.34 66.53 -11.13
N PRO A 555 -43.49 66.96 -12.07
CA PRO A 555 -43.86 67.10 -13.49
C PRO A 555 -44.02 65.76 -14.23
N GLU A 556 -43.38 64.70 -13.76
CA GLU A 556 -43.47 63.36 -14.37
C GLU A 556 -44.48 62.45 -13.63
N PHE A 557 -45.11 62.93 -12.56
CA PHE A 557 -46.11 62.16 -11.83
C PHE A 557 -47.36 61.93 -12.69
N ASP A 558 -47.74 60.67 -12.83
CA ASP A 558 -48.92 60.27 -13.57
C ASP A 558 -49.78 59.37 -12.67
N PRO A 559 -50.98 59.83 -12.26
CA PRO A 559 -51.88 59.03 -11.42
C PRO A 559 -52.47 57.81 -12.15
N GLU A 560 -52.36 57.74 -13.49
CA GLU A 560 -52.80 56.60 -14.29
C GLU A 560 -51.67 55.57 -14.54
N ALA A 561 -50.41 55.93 -14.24
CA ALA A 561 -49.26 55.03 -14.34
C ALA A 561 -49.26 53.97 -13.22
N PRO A 562 -48.69 52.78 -13.45
CA PRO A 562 -48.65 51.71 -12.46
C PRO A 562 -47.89 52.13 -11.19
N SER A 563 -48.48 51.87 -10.02
CA SER A 563 -47.82 52.04 -8.71
C SER A 563 -47.19 50.73 -8.26
N TYR A 564 -45.98 50.81 -7.72
CA TYR A 564 -45.25 49.66 -7.19
C TYR A 564 -45.47 49.49 -5.69
N PRO A 565 -45.47 48.26 -5.16
CA PRO A 565 -45.38 48.06 -3.72
C PRO A 565 -44.05 48.60 -3.21
N GLU A 566 -44.07 49.46 -2.19
CA GLU A 566 -42.85 50.05 -1.63
C GLU A 566 -42.13 49.02 -0.73
N HIS A 567 -41.00 48.52 -1.20
CA HIS A 567 -40.20 47.51 -0.49
C HIS A 567 -38.76 47.50 -1.02
N PHE A 568 -37.91 46.69 -0.38
CA PHE A 568 -36.53 46.49 -0.78
C PHE A 568 -36.26 45.00 -0.94
N THR A 569 -35.71 44.63 -2.09
CA THR A 569 -35.25 43.27 -2.38
C THR A 569 -33.80 43.28 -2.81
N VAL A 570 -33.10 42.23 -2.45
CA VAL A 570 -31.71 41.98 -2.87
C VAL A 570 -31.63 40.55 -3.37
N GLU A 571 -30.99 40.36 -4.51
CA GLU A 571 -30.74 39.04 -5.06
C GLU A 571 -29.25 38.74 -4.89
N LEU A 572 -28.96 37.63 -4.21
CA LEU A 572 -27.61 37.11 -4.09
C LEU A 572 -27.39 36.00 -5.12
N PRO A 573 -26.21 35.94 -5.75
CA PRO A 573 -25.96 34.96 -6.78
C PRO A 573 -26.10 33.54 -6.21
N GLU A 574 -26.74 32.65 -6.95
CA GLU A 574 -26.70 31.23 -6.62
C GLU A 574 -25.28 30.67 -6.80
N VAL A 575 -24.98 29.58 -6.09
CA VAL A 575 -23.72 28.86 -6.31
C VAL A 575 -23.91 28.00 -7.55
N ASP A 576 -23.17 28.32 -8.61
CA ASP A 576 -23.14 27.54 -9.85
C ASP A 576 -22.92 26.05 -9.55
N PRO A 577 -23.71 25.13 -10.14
CA PRO A 577 -23.56 23.69 -9.97
C PRO A 577 -22.13 23.18 -10.15
N ALA A 578 -21.34 23.80 -11.04
CA ALA A 578 -19.93 23.43 -11.27
C ALA A 578 -19.06 23.56 -10.00
N HIS A 579 -19.49 24.31 -8.98
CA HIS A 579 -18.79 24.48 -7.71
C HIS A 579 -19.29 23.55 -6.59
N THR A 580 -20.40 22.83 -6.80
CA THR A 580 -21.02 21.92 -5.82
C THR A 580 -21.07 20.47 -6.29
N GLU A 581 -21.13 20.23 -7.60
CA GLU A 581 -21.09 18.90 -8.22
C GLU A 581 -19.71 18.25 -8.12
N LEU A 582 -19.62 16.95 -8.39
CA LEU A 582 -18.37 16.18 -8.33
C LEU A 582 -17.30 16.83 -9.23
N LEU A 583 -16.14 17.11 -8.64
CA LEU A 583 -14.95 17.57 -9.35
C LEU A 583 -14.03 16.37 -9.61
N GLU A 584 -14.03 15.89 -10.84
CA GLU A 584 -13.11 14.82 -11.26
C GLU A 584 -11.76 15.41 -11.69
N ALA A 585 -10.69 14.96 -11.06
CA ALA A 585 -9.34 15.28 -11.49
C ALA A 585 -8.96 14.50 -12.75
N ALA A 586 -8.01 15.03 -13.52
CA ALA A 586 -7.43 14.28 -14.63
C ALA A 586 -6.76 13.01 -14.11
N VAL A 587 -6.87 11.93 -14.89
CA VAL A 587 -6.22 10.66 -14.57
C VAL A 587 -4.71 10.86 -14.62
N VAL A 588 -4.03 10.53 -13.52
CA VAL A 588 -2.57 10.52 -13.47
C VAL A 588 -2.07 9.12 -13.76
N GLU A 589 -1.39 8.97 -14.88
CA GLU A 589 -0.71 7.73 -15.23
C GLU A 589 0.76 7.81 -14.76
N GLN A 590 1.17 6.81 -13.98
CA GLN A 590 2.55 6.66 -13.53
C GLN A 590 3.06 5.28 -13.91
N GLU A 591 4.27 5.22 -14.43
CA GLU A 591 4.93 3.98 -14.81
C GLU A 591 6.16 3.77 -13.92
N ILE A 592 6.31 2.57 -13.39
CA ILE A 592 7.48 2.17 -12.59
C ILE A 592 8.02 0.83 -13.05
N TYR A 593 9.34 0.65 -12.98
CA TYR A 593 10.00 -0.60 -13.32
C TYR A 593 10.31 -1.44 -12.07
N ALA A 594 9.89 -2.71 -12.11
CA ALA A 594 10.29 -3.67 -11.10
C ALA A 594 11.77 -4.05 -11.30
N GLY A 595 12.55 -3.94 -10.24
CA GLY A 595 13.95 -4.37 -10.21
C GLY A 595 14.09 -5.89 -10.24
N SER A 596 15.33 -6.36 -10.41
CA SER A 596 15.67 -7.78 -10.32
C SER A 596 16.11 -8.14 -8.89
N PRO A 597 15.73 -9.30 -8.34
CA PRO A 597 16.25 -9.81 -7.07
C PRO A 597 17.75 -10.17 -7.14
N GLY A 598 18.43 -9.92 -8.25
CA GLY A 598 19.84 -10.24 -8.43
C GLY A 598 20.07 -11.75 -8.64
N GLY A 599 21.34 -12.13 -8.74
CA GLY A 599 21.73 -13.40 -9.32
C GLY A 599 21.66 -13.36 -10.84
N PHE A 600 22.27 -14.34 -11.50
CA PHE A 600 22.28 -14.43 -12.95
C PHE A 600 22.50 -15.88 -13.39
N LEU A 601 22.11 -16.19 -14.63
CA LEU A 601 22.41 -17.45 -15.31
C LEU A 601 22.91 -17.16 -16.72
N VAL A 602 24.11 -17.62 -17.03
CA VAL A 602 24.71 -17.61 -18.36
C VAL A 602 25.02 -19.05 -18.77
N LEU A 603 24.50 -19.44 -19.93
CA LEU A 603 24.78 -20.75 -20.55
C LEU A 603 25.72 -20.54 -21.72
N GLU A 604 26.84 -21.25 -21.73
CA GLU A 604 27.76 -21.31 -22.88
C GLU A 604 27.50 -22.60 -23.64
N VAL A 605 27.18 -22.47 -24.93
CA VAL A 605 27.06 -23.62 -25.84
C VAL A 605 28.46 -24.00 -26.27
N VAL A 606 28.97 -25.13 -25.79
CA VAL A 606 30.29 -25.70 -26.12
C VAL A 606 30.17 -26.73 -27.23
#